data_AF-A0A6B3HM63-F1
#
_entry.id   AF-A0A6B3HM63-F1
#
_cell.length_a   1.000
_cell.length_b   1.000
_cell.length_c   1.000
_cell.angle_alpha   90.00
_cell.angle_beta   90.00
_cell.angle_gamma   90.00
#
_symmetry.space_group_name_H-M   'P 1'
#
loop_
_entity.id
_entity.type
_entity.pdbx_description
1 polymer ?
#
loop_
_entity_poly.entity_id
_entity_poly.type
_entity_poly.pdbx_seq_one_letter_code
_entity_poly.pdbx_strand_id
1 'polypeptide(L)'
;QQVAEHTASGPVPQFWLQALIDISHHYTAGLLEDPVLRAAVRLSIEPGPYQTAESYAGPLGAVAAVLESARAAGELQDHVEPVEASRTIVGCYSGVQMLSLALAERDGLHQQV
;
A
#
# COMPACT_ATOMS: atom_id res chain seq x y z
N GLN A 1 3.67 24.34 0.20
CA GLN A 1 4.91 24.28 1.02
C GLN A 1 4.63 23.53 2.34
N GLN A 2 3.93 22.39 2.27
CA GLN A 2 3.52 21.58 3.44
C GLN A 2 3.58 20.06 3.17
N VAL A 3 4.13 19.64 2.02
CA VAL A 3 4.22 18.22 1.62
C VAL A 3 5.45 17.52 2.21
N ALA A 4 6.32 18.25 2.94
CA ALA A 4 7.61 17.74 3.39
C ALA A 4 7.71 17.38 4.89
N GLU A 5 6.64 17.55 5.69
CA GLU A 5 6.77 17.55 7.15
C GLU A 5 6.27 16.31 7.91
N HIS A 6 6.00 15.19 7.24
CA HIS A 6 5.65 13.93 7.93
C HIS A 6 6.61 12.76 7.67
N THR A 7 7.89 13.03 7.42
CA THR A 7 8.95 12.01 7.57
C THR A 7 9.48 12.02 9.00
N ALA A 8 8.61 11.83 10.00
CA ALA A 8 9.10 11.38 11.30
C ALA A 8 9.44 9.90 11.11
N SER A 9 10.74 9.59 10.95
CA SER A 9 11.21 8.21 10.99
C SER A 9 10.86 7.65 12.36
N GLY A 10 9.81 6.84 12.42
CA GLY A 10 9.49 6.05 13.61
C GLY A 10 10.67 5.15 13.99
N PRO A 11 10.61 4.50 15.17
CA PRO A 11 11.58 3.48 15.52
C PRO A 11 11.71 2.46 14.39
N VAL A 12 12.95 2.03 14.11
CA VAL A 12 13.20 0.97 13.12
C VAL A 12 12.33 -0.23 13.50
N PRO A 13 11.52 -0.75 12.57
CA PRO A 13 10.62 -1.84 12.90
C PRO A 13 11.43 -3.06 13.35
N GLN A 14 10.91 -3.76 14.35
CA GLN A 14 11.52 -5.01 14.81
C GLN A 14 11.43 -6.12 13.74
N PHE A 15 10.37 -6.09 12.93
CA PHE A 15 10.13 -7.00 11.81
C PHE A 15 9.62 -6.21 10.61
N TRP A 16 10.23 -6.39 9.44
CA TRP A 16 9.85 -5.71 8.20
C TRP A 16 8.48 -6.14 7.70
N LEU A 17 8.11 -7.41 7.87
CA LEU A 17 6.76 -7.89 7.55
C LEU A 17 5.69 -7.25 8.44
N GLN A 18 6.00 -7.01 9.72
CA GLN A 18 5.09 -6.25 10.58
C GLN A 18 4.97 -4.80 10.12
N ALA A 19 6.07 -4.17 9.71
CA ALA A 19 6.03 -2.82 9.14
C ALA A 19 5.15 -2.75 7.89
N LEU A 20 5.15 -3.78 7.05
CA LEU A 20 4.27 -3.86 5.88
C LEU A 20 2.78 -3.90 6.26
N ILE A 21 2.44 -4.64 7.32
CA ILE A 21 1.08 -4.67 7.90
C ILE A 21 0.71 -3.28 8.45
N ASP A 22 1.60 -2.65 9.20
CA ASP A 22 1.34 -1.33 9.77
C ASP A 22 1.15 -0.27 8.67
N ILE A 23 1.94 -0.35 7.59
CA ILE A 23 1.80 0.50 6.40
C ILE A 23 0.44 0.28 5.74
N SER A 24 -0.07 -0.95 5.63
CA SER A 24 -1.37 -1.22 5.01
C SER A 24 -2.52 -0.62 5.83
N HIS A 25 -2.45 -0.70 7.16
CA HIS A 25 -3.40 -0.05 8.06
C HIS A 25 -3.32 1.47 7.98
N HIS A 26 -2.11 2.04 7.98
CA HIS A 26 -1.93 3.49 7.86
C HIS A 26 -2.44 4.02 6.51
N TYR A 27 -2.16 3.31 5.42
CA TYR A 27 -2.67 3.64 4.10
C TYR A 27 -4.20 3.56 4.03
N THR A 28 -4.79 2.59 4.73
CA THR A 28 -6.24 2.44 4.86
C THR A 28 -6.87 3.61 5.63
N ALA A 29 -6.30 4.00 6.76
CA ALA A 29 -6.73 5.18 7.50
C ALA A 29 -6.65 6.43 6.61
N GLY A 30 -5.56 6.59 5.86
CA GLY A 30 -5.39 7.65 4.87
C GLY A 30 -6.51 7.66 3.82
N LEU A 31 -6.90 6.52 3.25
CA LEU A 31 -8.03 6.46 2.30
C LEU A 31 -9.35 6.93 2.91
N LEU A 32 -9.57 6.67 4.20
CA LEU A 32 -10.78 7.06 4.92
C LEU A 32 -10.79 8.55 5.26
N GLU A 33 -9.64 9.13 5.59
CA GLU A 33 -9.53 10.47 6.17
C GLU A 33 -9.01 11.51 5.17
N ASP A 34 -8.07 11.17 4.29
CA ASP A 34 -7.43 12.09 3.35
C ASP A 34 -8.14 12.10 1.97
N PRO A 35 -8.83 13.19 1.60
CA PRO A 35 -9.46 13.32 0.30
C PRO A 35 -8.47 13.38 -0.87
N VAL A 36 -7.23 13.82 -0.67
CA VAL A 36 -6.20 13.88 -1.72
C VAL A 36 -5.73 12.48 -2.08
N LEU A 37 -5.36 11.67 -1.09
CA LEU A 37 -5.03 10.26 -1.30
C LEU A 37 -6.18 9.52 -1.97
N ARG A 38 -7.41 9.74 -1.51
CA ARG A 38 -8.61 9.12 -2.11
C ARG A 38 -8.80 9.51 -3.57
N ALA A 39 -8.59 10.77 -3.92
CA ALA A 39 -8.67 11.22 -5.31
C ALA A 39 -7.57 10.60 -6.16
N ALA A 40 -6.33 10.53 -5.66
CA ALA A 40 -5.21 9.91 -6.36
C ALA A 40 -5.47 8.43 -6.67
N VAL A 41 -5.95 7.66 -5.68
CA VAL A 41 -6.31 6.25 -5.87
C VAL A 41 -7.48 6.08 -6.83
N ARG A 42 -8.47 6.97 -6.79
CA ARG A 42 -9.59 6.92 -7.74
C ARG A 42 -9.12 7.16 -9.19
N LEU A 43 -8.22 8.12 -9.38
CA LEU A 43 -7.61 8.39 -10.70
C LEU A 43 -6.77 7.22 -11.23
N SER A 44 -6.18 6.40 -10.34
CA SER A 44 -5.38 5.24 -10.75
C SER A 44 -6.21 4.01 -11.14
N ILE A 45 -7.48 3.92 -10.70
CA ILE A 45 -8.35 2.76 -10.96
C ILE A 45 -9.38 3.01 -12.08
N GLU A 46 -9.85 4.24 -12.25
CA GLU A 46 -10.90 4.54 -13.24
C GLU A 46 -10.33 4.56 -14.67
N PRO A 47 -11.02 3.97 -15.67
CA PRO A 47 -10.61 4.05 -17.06
C PRO A 47 -10.42 5.50 -17.49
N GLY A 48 -9.21 5.85 -17.92
CA GLY A 48 -8.87 7.23 -18.25
C GLY A 48 -7.37 7.45 -18.43
N PRO A 49 -6.94 8.70 -18.68
CA PRO A 49 -5.55 9.02 -18.98
C PRO A 49 -4.57 8.81 -17.81
N TYR A 50 -5.10 8.65 -16.59
CA TYR A 50 -4.30 8.48 -15.37
C TYR A 50 -4.14 7.01 -14.96
N GLN A 51 -4.92 6.09 -15.54
CA GLN A 51 -4.74 4.65 -15.35
C GLN A 51 -3.55 4.17 -16.18
N THR A 52 -2.36 4.19 -15.56
CA THR A 52 -1.09 3.88 -16.23
C THR A 52 -0.23 2.98 -15.36
N ALA A 53 0.85 2.41 -15.92
CA ALA A 53 1.83 1.69 -15.11
C ALA A 53 2.46 2.62 -14.04
N GLU A 54 2.65 3.90 -14.40
CA GLU A 54 3.26 4.91 -13.52
C GLU A 54 2.40 5.21 -12.28
N SER A 55 1.07 5.17 -12.40
CA SER A 55 0.17 5.43 -11.26
C SER A 55 0.31 4.39 -10.14
N TYR A 56 0.89 3.22 -10.43
CA TYR A 56 1.19 2.17 -9.45
C TYR A 56 2.67 2.08 -9.07
N ALA A 57 3.57 2.85 -9.70
CA ALA A 57 5.00 2.76 -9.47
C ALA A 57 5.38 3.04 -8.01
N GLY A 58 4.73 4.03 -7.37
CA GLY A 58 4.95 4.38 -5.97
C GLY A 58 4.61 3.23 -5.01
N PRO A 59 3.35 2.75 -4.96
CA PRO A 59 2.97 1.62 -4.12
C PRO A 59 3.79 0.34 -4.37
N LEU A 60 4.02 -0.01 -5.64
CA LEU A 60 4.82 -1.19 -5.99
C LEU A 60 6.26 -1.06 -5.50
N GLY A 61 6.89 0.10 -5.70
CA GLY A 61 8.25 0.37 -5.24
C GLY A 61 8.37 0.34 -3.72
N ALA A 62 7.42 0.95 -3.00
CA ALA A 62 7.41 0.97 -1.54
C ALA A 62 7.27 -0.44 -0.95
N VAL A 63 6.33 -1.25 -1.45
CA VAL A 63 6.13 -2.63 -0.97
C VAL A 63 7.34 -3.51 -1.34
N ALA A 64 7.88 -3.39 -2.55
CA ALA A 64 9.08 -4.13 -2.94
C ALA A 64 10.28 -3.80 -2.06
N ALA A 65 10.48 -2.52 -1.68
CA ALA A 65 11.56 -2.11 -0.80
C ALA A 65 11.44 -2.70 0.62
N VAL A 66 10.22 -2.75 1.18
CA VAL A 66 9.98 -3.39 2.48
C VAL A 66 10.24 -4.91 2.40
N LEU A 67 9.79 -5.56 1.33
CA LEU A 67 10.03 -6.99 1.11
C LEU A 67 11.51 -7.31 0.88
N GLU A 68 12.28 -6.44 0.24
CA GLU A 68 13.73 -6.61 0.10
C GLU A 68 14.43 -6.55 1.47
N SER A 69 14.03 -5.61 2.32
CA SER A 69 14.54 -5.53 3.68
C SER A 69 14.13 -6.76 4.53
N ALA A 70 12.90 -7.25 4.36
CA ALA A 70 12.43 -8.48 4.98
C ALA A 70 13.25 -9.70 4.53
N ARG A 71 13.61 -9.78 3.24
CA ARG A 71 14.50 -10.83 2.71
C ARG A 71 15.88 -10.75 3.35
N ALA A 72 16.48 -9.57 3.43
CA ALA A 72 17.77 -9.35 4.06
C ALA A 72 17.78 -9.71 5.56
N ALA A 73 16.64 -9.58 6.23
CA ALA A 73 16.44 -9.96 7.62
C ALA A 73 16.07 -11.46 7.82
N GLY A 74 15.92 -12.24 6.76
CA GLY A 74 15.53 -13.65 6.83
C GLY A 74 14.05 -13.88 7.19
N GLU A 75 13.18 -12.90 6.92
CA GLU A 75 11.74 -12.98 7.20
C GLU A 75 10.94 -13.60 6.04
N LEU A 76 11.50 -13.61 4.82
CA LEU A 76 10.84 -14.20 3.64
C LEU A 76 11.24 -15.67 3.45
N GLN A 77 10.32 -16.44 2.85
CA GLN A 77 10.62 -17.78 2.34
C GLN A 77 11.58 -17.69 1.15
N ASP A 78 12.49 -18.67 1.01
CA ASP A 78 13.58 -18.66 0.03
C ASP A 78 13.16 -18.44 -1.44
N HIS A 79 11.94 -18.84 -1.80
CA HIS A 79 11.42 -18.76 -3.16
C HIS A 79 10.63 -17.48 -3.46
N VAL A 80 10.47 -16.59 -2.49
CA VAL A 80 9.67 -15.37 -2.65
C VAL A 80 10.54 -14.25 -3.22
N GLU A 81 10.26 -13.87 -4.46
CA GLU A 81 10.89 -12.70 -5.10
C GLU A 81 10.17 -11.40 -4.70
N PRO A 82 10.85 -10.44 -4.04
CA PRO A 82 10.24 -9.22 -3.51
C PRO A 82 9.43 -8.41 -4.53
N VAL A 83 9.96 -8.25 -5.75
CA VAL A 83 9.28 -7.48 -6.82
C VAL A 83 8.01 -8.18 -7.28
N GLU A 84 8.02 -9.51 -7.40
CA GLU A 84 6.83 -10.27 -7.80
C GLU A 84 5.77 -10.27 -6.69
N ALA A 85 6.20 -10.51 -5.45
CA ALA A 85 5.35 -10.46 -4.27
C ALA A 85 4.72 -9.07 -4.07
N SER A 86 5.43 -7.99 -4.37
CA SER A 86 4.88 -6.63 -4.30
C SER A 86 3.66 -6.44 -5.20
N ARG A 87 3.66 -7.03 -6.41
CA ARG A 87 2.52 -6.97 -7.34
C ARG A 87 1.32 -7.70 -6.78
N THR A 88 1.53 -8.86 -6.18
CA THR A 88 0.47 -9.64 -5.54
C THR A 88 -0.13 -8.86 -4.38
N ILE A 89 0.68 -8.33 -3.46
CA ILE A 89 0.21 -7.61 -2.27
C ILE A 89 -0.56 -6.34 -2.66
N VAL A 90 0.01 -5.51 -3.55
CA VAL A 90 -0.67 -4.29 -4.03
C VAL A 90 -1.94 -4.63 -4.79
N GLY A 91 -1.95 -5.71 -5.58
CA GLY A 91 -3.12 -6.20 -6.30
C GLY A 91 -4.23 -6.68 -5.36
N CYS A 92 -3.89 -7.47 -4.35
CA CYS A 92 -4.81 -7.93 -3.30
C CYS A 92 -5.43 -6.75 -2.55
N TYR A 93 -4.61 -5.81 -2.08
CA TYR A 93 -5.10 -4.61 -1.40
C TYR A 93 -6.06 -3.80 -2.29
N SER A 94 -5.66 -3.55 -3.54
CA SER A 94 -6.49 -2.82 -4.50
C SER A 94 -7.83 -3.53 -4.74
N GLY A 95 -7.80 -4.87 -4.86
CA GLY A 95 -9.00 -5.69 -5.01
C GLY A 95 -9.97 -5.57 -3.83
N VAL A 96 -9.44 -5.68 -2.60
CA VAL A 96 -10.22 -5.46 -1.37
C VAL A 96 -10.82 -4.06 -1.37
N GLN A 97 -10.00 -3.03 -1.56
CA GLN A 97 -10.43 -1.63 -1.57
C GLN A 97 -11.51 -1.34 -2.62
N MET A 98 -11.39 -1.90 -3.83
CA MET A 98 -12.41 -1.78 -4.88
C MET A 98 -13.71 -2.48 -4.50
N LEU A 99 -13.64 -3.67 -3.89
CA LEU A 99 -14.80 -4.40 -3.43
C LEU A 99 -15.55 -3.64 -2.31
N SER A 100 -14.84 -3.13 -1.30
CA SER A 100 -15.47 -2.35 -0.22
C SER A 100 -16.13 -1.08 -0.77
N LEU A 101 -15.52 -0.44 -1.78
CA LEU A 101 -16.12 0.71 -2.45
C LEU A 101 -17.41 0.32 -3.19
N ALA A 102 -17.39 -0.80 -3.94
CA ALA A 102 -18.54 -1.28 -4.68
C ALA A 102 -19.72 -1.67 -3.77
N LEU A 103 -19.43 -2.18 -2.57
CA LEU A 103 -20.43 -2.57 -1.57
C LEU A 103 -20.88 -1.42 -0.66
N ALA A 104 -20.35 -0.21 -0.82
CA ALA A 104 -20.54 0.91 0.11
C ALA A 104 -20.11 0.61 1.56
N GLU A 105 -19.16 -0.30 1.73
CA GLU A 105 -18.60 -0.75 3.02
C GLU A 105 -17.27 -0.04 3.36
N ARG A 106 -17.09 1.20 2.89
CA ARG A 106 -15.81 1.92 3.04
C ARG A 106 -15.40 2.04 4.50
N ASP A 107 -16.34 2.29 5.41
CA ASP A 107 -16.07 2.43 6.84
C ASP A 107 -15.61 1.11 7.50
N GLY A 108 -15.87 -0.03 6.85
CA GLY A 108 -15.40 -1.35 7.25
C GLY A 108 -14.05 -1.76 6.65
N LEU A 109 -13.45 -0.95 5.77
CA LEU A 109 -12.23 -1.30 5.03
C LEU A 109 -11.09 -1.74 5.97
N HIS A 110 -10.94 -1.10 7.13
CA HIS A 110 -9.90 -1.44 8.12
C HIS A 110 -10.01 -2.87 8.67
N GLN A 111 -11.18 -3.51 8.60
CA GLN A 111 -11.37 -4.90 9.04
C GLN A 111 -11.02 -5.93 7.96
N GLN A 112 -10.77 -5.46 6.73
CA GLN A 112 -10.57 -6.29 5.54
C GLN A 112 -9.10 -6.33 5.08
N VAL A 113 -8.22 -5.57 5.74
CA VAL A 113 -6.78 -5.48 5.49
C VAL A 113 -6.01 -5.97 6.70
#